data_AF-A0A950Z578-F1
#
_entry.id   AF-A0A950Z578-F1
#
_cell.length_a   1.000
_cell.length_b   1.000
_cell.length_c   1.000
_cell.angle_alpha   90.00
_cell.angle_beta   90.00
_cell.angle_gamma   90.00
#
_symmetry.space_group_name_H-M   'P 1'
#
loop_
_entity.id
_entity.type
_entity.pdbx_description
1 polymer ?
#
loop_
_entity_poly.entity_id
_entity_poly.type
_entity_poly.pdbx_seq_one_letter_code
_entity_poly.pdbx_strand_id
1 'polypeptide(L)' 'IPADRFVLYGVVTEICVASAAIGLLRRGARVELVTDAIKSFDDSAASKFLERFAALGGTLTSVSSIVAS' A
#
# COMPACT_ATOMS: atom_id res chain seq x y z
N ILE A 1 -2.45 17.10 -5.48
CA ILE A 1 -2.87 16.38 -4.26
C ILE A 1 -2.21 17.10 -3.09
N PRO A 2 -2.92 17.47 -2.01
CA PRO A 2 -2.41 18.41 -1.00
C PRO A 2 -1.51 17.78 0.09
N ALA A 3 -1.22 16.49 0.02
CA ALA A 3 -0.34 15.81 0.99
C ALA A 3 0.92 15.28 0.30
N ASP A 4 2.05 15.40 0.99
CA ASP A 4 3.38 15.00 0.49
C ASP A 4 3.60 13.48 0.52
N ARG A 5 2.86 12.76 1.38
CA ARG A 5 3.02 11.33 1.64
C ARG A 5 1.73 10.71 2.15
N PHE A 6 1.39 9.53 1.63
CA PHE A 6 0.28 8.70 2.10
C PHE A 6 0.78 7.39 2.68
N VAL A 7 0.42 7.09 3.93
CA VAL A 7 0.70 5.81 4.57
C VAL A 7 -0.60 5.02 4.63
N LEU A 8 -0.64 3.86 3.97
CA LEU A 8 -1.83 3.01 3.85
C LEU A 8 -1.69 1.74 4.69
N TYR A 9 -2.78 1.39 5.36
CA TYR A 9 -2.99 0.15 6.11
C TYR A 9 -4.49 -0.16 6.11
N GLY A 10 -4.88 -1.39 6.45
CA GLY A 10 -6.29 -1.79 6.54
C GLY A 10 -6.61 -3.13 5.87
N VAL A 11 -7.92 -3.41 5.72
CA VAL A 11 -8.43 -4.69 5.21
C VAL A 11 -9.57 -4.42 4.22
N VAL A 12 -9.67 -5.10 3.08
CA VAL A 12 -8.89 -6.28 2.60
C VAL A 12 -7.79 -5.87 1.60
N THR A 13 -6.59 -6.46 1.73
CA THR A 13 -5.37 -6.15 0.96
C THR A 13 -5.60 -6.03 -0.55
N GLU A 14 -6.21 -7.04 -1.15
CA GLU A 14 -6.40 -7.18 -2.59
C GLU A 14 -7.63 -6.44 -3.14
N ILE A 15 -8.42 -5.79 -2.28
CA ILE A 15 -9.68 -5.12 -2.66
C ILE A 15 -9.59 -3.60 -2.45
N CYS A 16 -9.94 -3.13 -1.24
CA CYS A 16 -10.05 -1.69 -0.96
C CYS A 16 -8.67 -1.06 -0.77
N VAL A 17 -7.74 -1.78 -0.14
CA VAL A 17 -6.34 -1.34 0.03
C VAL A 17 -5.68 -1.22 -1.34
N ALA A 18 -5.85 -2.23 -2.20
CA ALA A 18 -5.34 -2.19 -3.57
C ALA A 18 -5.91 -1.04 -4.40
N SER A 19 -7.24 -0.84 -4.34
CA SER A 19 -7.91 0.24 -5.09
C SER A 19 -7.41 1.62 -4.64
N ALA A 20 -7.27 1.84 -3.33
CA ALA A 20 -6.76 3.09 -2.77
C ALA A 20 -5.29 3.32 -3.15
N ALA A 21 -4.44 2.32 -2.97
CA ALA A 21 -3.00 2.41 -3.27
C ALA A 21 -2.74 2.71 -4.75
N ILE A 22 -3.33 1.94 -5.66
CA ILE A 22 -3.19 2.13 -7.11
C ILE A 22 -3.78 3.47 -7.54
N GLY A 23 -4.94 3.84 -6.99
CA GLY A 23 -5.61 5.11 -7.30
C GLY A 23 -4.77 6.33 -6.92
N LEU A 24 -4.10 6.28 -5.77
CA LEU A 24 -3.18 7.34 -5.31
C LEU A 24 -1.91 7.40 -6.17
N LEU A 25 -1.27 6.25 -6.44
CA LEU A 25 -0.09 6.19 -7.30
C LEU A 25 -0.36 6.76 -8.70
N ARG A 26 -1.50 6.40 -9.31
CA ARG A 26 -1.90 6.93 -10.63
C ARG A 26 -2.09 8.43 -10.67
N ARG A 27 -2.36 9.07 -9.53
CA ARG A 27 -2.49 10.52 -9.42
C ARG A 27 -1.16 11.21 -9.07
N GLY A 28 -0.05 10.46 -9.04
CA GLY A 28 1.29 10.96 -8.74
C GLY A 28 1.58 11.12 -7.23
N ALA A 29 0.77 10.51 -6.36
CA ALA A 29 1.04 10.55 -4.92
C ALA A 29 2.21 9.63 -4.55
N ARG A 30 3.00 10.03 -3.55
CA ARG A 30 3.91 9.11 -2.84
C ARG A 30 3.09 8.24 -1.88
N VAL A 31 3.13 6.93 -2.09
CA VAL A 31 2.34 5.95 -1.32
C VAL A 31 3.25 4.91 -0.67
N GLU A 32 3.08 4.75 0.63
CA GLU A 32 3.73 3.72 1.45
C GLU A 32 2.66 2.77 2.02
N LEU A 33 2.83 1.47 1.80
CA LEU A 33 1.91 0.43 2.27
C LEU A 33 2.54 -0.34 3.43
N VAL A 34 1.84 -0.37 4.56
CA VAL A 34 2.31 -1.01 5.81
C VAL A 34 1.97 -2.50 5.79
N THR A 35 2.94 -3.34 5.50
CA THR A 35 2.72 -4.78 5.18
C THR A 35 2.34 -5.63 6.39
N ASP A 36 2.71 -5.21 7.59
CA ASP A 36 2.32 -5.85 8.86
C ASP A 36 1.00 -5.30 9.44
N ALA A 37 0.37 -4.34 8.77
CA ALA A 37 -0.92 -3.75 9.16
C ALA A 37 -2.00 -3.91 8.06
N ILE A 38 -1.87 -4.94 7.22
CA ILE A 38 -2.87 -5.33 6.21
C ILE A 38 -3.29 -6.78 6.38
N LYS A 39 -4.49 -7.13 5.91
CA LYS A 39 -4.98 -8.51 5.93
C LYS A 39 -5.65 -8.87 4.61
N SER A 40 -5.19 -9.99 4.05
CA SER A 40 -5.71 -10.65 2.85
C SER A 40 -6.87 -11.58 3.19
N PHE A 41 -7.76 -11.76 2.22
CA PHE A 41 -8.66 -12.92 2.19
C PHE A 41 -8.04 -14.04 1.35
N ASP A 42 -7.32 -13.69 0.27
CA ASP A 42 -6.53 -14.58 -0.57
C ASP A 42 -5.06 -14.10 -0.65
N ASP A 43 -4.14 -14.92 -0.13
CA ASP A 43 -2.71 -14.59 -0.06
C ASP A 43 -2.03 -14.52 -1.43
N SER A 44 -2.51 -15.31 -2.42
CA SER A 44 -2.00 -15.27 -3.80
C SER A 44 -2.40 -13.97 -4.49
N ALA A 45 -3.65 -13.54 -4.30
CA ALA A 45 -4.14 -12.26 -4.80
C ALA A 45 -3.41 -11.08 -4.15
N ALA A 46 -3.18 -11.15 -2.83
CA ALA A 46 -2.42 -10.17 -2.10
C ALA A 46 -0.97 -10.07 -2.58
N SER A 47 -0.27 -11.20 -2.77
CA SER A 47 1.11 -11.21 -3.28
C SER A 47 1.22 -10.54 -4.66
N LYS A 48 0.32 -10.88 -5.59
CA LYS A 48 0.27 -10.26 -6.92
C LYS A 48 0.02 -8.76 -6.85
N PHE A 49 -0.83 -8.32 -5.93
CA PHE A 49 -1.05 -6.90 -5.69
C PHE A 49 0.21 -6.21 -5.17
N LEU A 50 0.90 -6.78 -4.18
CA LEU A 50 2.12 -6.20 -3.60
C LEU A 50 3.22 -6.05 -4.65
N GLU A 51 3.44 -7.07 -5.49
CA GLU A 51 4.38 -7.03 -6.61
C GLU A 51 4.03 -5.91 -7.59
N ARG A 52 2.75 -5.82 -7.98
CA ARG A 52 2.26 -4.77 -8.89
C ARG A 52 2.40 -3.38 -8.27
N PHE A 53 2.11 -3.23 -6.99
CA PHE A 53 2.20 -1.97 -6.27
C PHE A 53 3.65 -1.47 -6.25
N ALA A 54 4.60 -2.36 -5.91
CA ALA A 54 6.03 -2.05 -5.96
C ALA A 54 6.50 -1.68 -7.38
N ALA A 55 6.05 -2.42 -8.39
CA ALA A 55 6.38 -2.14 -9.80
C ALA A 55 5.84 -0.78 -10.29
N LEU A 56 4.77 -0.25 -9.68
CA LEU A 56 4.21 1.07 -9.96
C LEU A 56 4.85 2.20 -9.15
N GLY A 57 5.93 1.92 -8.41
CA GLY A 57 6.65 2.91 -7.60
C GLY A 57 6.11 3.07 -6.18
N GLY A 58 5.20 2.20 -5.73
CA GLY A 58 4.78 2.14 -4.35
C GLY A 58 5.88 1.60 -3.43
N THR A 59 5.94 2.08 -2.20
CA THR A 59 6.92 1.63 -1.20
C THR A 59 6.28 0.70 -0.18
N LEU A 60 6.84 -0.49 0.01
CA LEU A 60 6.44 -1.40 1.09
C LEU A 60 7.20 -1.05 2.37
N THR A 61 6.50 -0.97 3.50
CA THR A 61 7.08 -0.59 4.80
C THR A 61 6.42 -1.37 5.93
N SER A 62 6.89 -1.21 7.16
CA SER A 62 6.31 -1.78 8.38
C SER A 62 5.88 -0.69 9.35
N VAL A 63 5.04 -1.04 10.33
CA VAL A 63 4.64 -0.13 11.41
C VAL A 63 5.88 0.44 12.11
N SER A 64 6.87 -0.41 12.41
CA SER A 64 8.12 -0.01 13.07
C SER A 64 8.90 1.04 12.29
N SER A 65 8.97 0.94 10.96
CA SER A 65 9.63 1.95 10.11
C SER A 65 8.85 3.26 10.07
N ILE A 66 7.51 3.20 10.09
CA ILE A 66 6.67 4.41 10.12
C ILE A 66 6.86 5.19 11.43
N VAL A 67 6.85 4.53 12.59
CA VAL A 67 6.95 5.21 13.89
C VAL A 67 8.36 5.70 14.23
N ALA A 68 9.38 5.18 13.54
CA ALA A 68 10.77 5.61 13.70
C ALA A 68 11.17 6.78 12.79
N SER A 69 10.27 7.23 11.89
CA SER A 69 10.48 8.33 10.95
C SER A 69 10.04 9.67 11.55
#